data_AF-A0A3D4JZP4-F1
#
_entry.id   AF-A0A3D4JZP4-F1
#
_cell.length_a   1.000
_cell.length_b   1.000
_cell.length_c   1.000
_cell.angle_alpha   90.00
_cell.angle_beta   90.00
_cell.angle_gamma   90.00
#
_symmetry.space_group_name_H-M   'P 1'
#
loop_
_entity.id
_entity.type
_entity.pdbx_description
1 polymer ?
#
loop_
_entity_poly.entity_id
_entity_poly.type
_entity_poly.pdbx_seq_one_letter_code
_entity_poly.pdbx_strand_id
1 'polypeptide(L)'
;IGRNDNNEAALLGGNSPHKNSEELVKMAEDANNESTKFRYLKDWDSPKHAEYFYFRSDHLPYAKAGIPAIFFTSVLHDQYHTPQDESENINYKKLYKMTEWMYRTSWKVANETERPKVISNFTLER
;
A
#
# COMPACT_ATOMS: atom_id res chain seq x y z
N ILE A 1 12.10 4.39 -4.43
CA ILE A 1 11.66 3.86 -3.12
C ILE A 1 12.50 4.48 -2.01
N GLY A 2 11.83 5.08 -1.03
CA GLY A 2 12.46 5.86 0.03
C GLY A 2 12.39 7.36 -0.24
N ARG A 3 13.30 8.12 0.39
CA ARG A 3 13.28 9.60 0.46
C ARG A 3 12.18 10.19 1.37
N ASN A 4 11.52 9.34 2.15
CA ASN A 4 10.79 9.69 3.37
C ASN A 4 11.41 8.94 4.58
N ASP A 5 10.84 9.07 5.77
CA ASP A 5 11.37 8.39 6.97
C ASP A 5 11.45 6.86 6.79
N ASN A 6 12.56 6.27 7.26
CA ASN A 6 12.82 4.83 7.17
C ASN A 6 11.77 3.97 7.88
N ASN A 7 10.97 4.56 8.75
CA ASN A 7 9.92 3.94 9.53
C ASN A 7 8.52 4.40 9.12
N GLU A 8 8.34 5.10 8.01
CA GLU A 8 7.02 5.54 7.54
C GLU A 8 6.66 5.04 6.15
N ALA A 9 5.51 4.43 5.96
CA ALA A 9 5.03 4.01 4.64
C ALA A 9 3.51 4.19 4.55
N ALA A 10 2.97 4.18 3.35
CA ALA A 10 1.52 4.19 3.15
C ALA A 10 1.02 2.85 2.62
N LEU A 11 -0.15 2.44 3.13
CA LEU A 11 -0.96 1.36 2.60
C LEU A 11 -2.24 1.95 2.05
N LEU A 12 -2.31 2.09 0.73
CA LEU A 12 -3.48 2.56 0.02
C LEU A 12 -4.48 1.41 -0.13
N GLY A 13 -5.78 1.71 -0.01
CA GLY A 13 -6.81 0.68 0.18
C GLY A 13 -6.82 0.09 1.60
N GLY A 14 -6.09 0.71 2.53
CA GLY A 14 -6.07 0.33 3.95
C GLY A 14 -7.19 0.97 4.75
N ASN A 15 -7.75 2.09 4.27
CA ASN A 15 -8.75 2.88 4.97
C ASN A 15 -10.01 3.04 4.12
N SER A 16 -11.17 3.19 4.77
CA SER A 16 -12.39 3.56 4.08
C SER A 16 -12.28 4.97 3.50
N PRO A 17 -12.85 5.24 2.30
CA PRO A 17 -13.70 4.36 1.51
C PRO A 17 -12.94 3.41 0.57
N HIS A 18 -11.62 3.53 0.41
CA HIS A 18 -10.85 2.73 -0.55
C HIS A 18 -10.64 1.26 -0.12
N LYS A 19 -10.78 0.97 1.17
CA LYS A 19 -10.66 -0.40 1.70
C LYS A 19 -11.77 -1.28 1.14
N ASN A 20 -11.36 -2.25 0.32
CA ASN A 20 -12.26 -3.20 -0.31
C ASN A 20 -12.22 -4.60 0.28
N SER A 21 -11.32 -4.89 1.22
CA SER A 21 -11.20 -6.19 1.90
C SER A 21 -10.63 -6.03 3.31
N GLU A 22 -11.40 -6.41 4.32
CA GLU A 22 -10.92 -6.40 5.71
C GLU A 22 -9.80 -7.41 5.94
N GLU A 23 -9.94 -8.61 5.36
CA GLU A 23 -9.00 -9.72 5.52
C GLU A 23 -7.63 -9.38 4.92
N LEU A 24 -7.60 -8.84 3.69
CA LEU A 24 -6.35 -8.47 3.03
C LEU A 24 -5.61 -7.34 3.76
N VAL A 25 -6.36 -6.32 4.22
CA VAL A 25 -5.76 -5.22 5.01
C VAL A 25 -5.21 -5.76 6.33
N LYS A 26 -5.96 -6.60 7.04
CA LYS A 26 -5.49 -7.21 8.29
C LYS A 26 -4.20 -8.01 8.08
N MET A 27 -4.08 -8.79 7.01
CA MET A 27 -2.85 -9.53 6.70
C MET A 27 -1.65 -8.59 6.49
N ALA A 28 -1.85 -7.46 5.82
CA ALA A 28 -0.82 -6.44 5.66
C ALA A 28 -0.43 -5.79 6.99
N GLU A 29 -1.41 -5.51 7.86
CA GLU A 29 -1.18 -4.93 9.19
C GLU A 29 -0.43 -5.89 10.12
N ASP A 30 -0.83 -7.16 10.17
CA ASP A 30 -0.15 -8.20 10.93
C ASP A 30 1.30 -8.36 10.43
N ALA A 31 1.49 -8.42 9.11
CA ALA A 31 2.83 -8.52 8.51
C ALA A 31 3.74 -7.35 8.89
N ASN A 32 3.20 -6.12 8.93
CA ASN A 32 3.94 -4.94 9.37
C ASN A 32 4.32 -5.03 10.86
N ASN A 33 3.37 -5.42 11.71
CA ASN A 33 3.56 -5.51 13.17
C ASN A 33 4.61 -6.56 13.56
N GLU A 34 4.67 -7.67 12.82
CA GLU A 34 5.63 -8.76 13.02
C GLU A 34 7.05 -8.41 12.56
N SER A 35 7.24 -7.39 11.72
CA SER A 35 8.53 -7.13 11.05
C SER A 35 8.97 -5.67 11.08
N THR A 36 8.43 -4.86 10.19
CA THR A 36 8.96 -3.54 9.81
C THR A 36 8.51 -2.41 10.72
N LYS A 37 7.36 -2.60 11.39
CA LYS A 37 6.74 -1.64 12.31
C LYS A 37 6.65 -0.24 11.72
N PHE A 38 6.28 -0.15 10.44
CA PHE A 38 6.06 1.13 9.79
C PHE A 38 4.91 1.87 10.47
N ARG A 39 5.12 3.15 10.75
CA ARG A 39 4.06 4.11 11.02
C ARG A 39 3.35 4.41 9.70
N TYR A 40 2.03 4.27 9.68
CA TYR A 40 1.27 4.50 8.46
C TYR A 40 1.01 5.98 8.19
N LEU A 41 1.35 6.40 6.98
CA LEU A 41 0.97 7.69 6.42
C LEU A 41 -0.46 7.64 5.86
N LYS A 42 -1.45 7.51 6.76
CA LYS A 42 -2.85 7.26 6.40
C LYS A 42 -3.47 8.34 5.51
N ASP A 43 -3.00 9.58 5.62
CA ASP A 43 -3.55 10.70 4.85
C ASP A 43 -3.41 10.50 3.34
N TRP A 44 -2.41 9.74 2.87
CA TRP A 44 -2.23 9.42 1.45
C TRP A 44 -3.34 8.54 0.86
N ASP A 45 -4.07 7.82 1.71
CA ASP A 45 -5.23 7.02 1.34
C ASP A 45 -6.55 7.74 1.60
N SER A 46 -6.52 9.01 2.00
CA SER A 46 -7.73 9.80 2.21
C SER A 46 -8.41 10.11 0.87
N PRO A 47 -9.75 9.97 0.77
CA PRO A 47 -10.51 10.37 -0.42
C PRO A 47 -10.48 11.89 -0.65
N LYS A 48 -10.02 12.65 0.35
CA LYS A 48 -9.83 14.11 0.31
C LYS A 48 -8.38 14.52 0.06
N HIS A 49 -7.46 13.55 -0.09
CA HIS A 49 -6.07 13.88 -0.39
C HIS A 49 -6.00 14.58 -1.75
N ALA A 50 -5.26 15.70 -1.83
CA ALA A 50 -5.22 16.55 -3.02
C ALA A 50 -4.78 15.80 -4.30
N GLU A 51 -3.90 14.81 -4.13
CA GLU A 51 -3.38 13.98 -5.22
C GLU A 51 -4.31 12.85 -5.67
N TYR A 52 -5.41 12.58 -4.95
CA TYR A 52 -6.29 11.41 -5.15
C TYR A 52 -5.50 10.10 -5.37
N PHE A 53 -4.50 9.88 -4.51
CA PHE A 53 -3.36 9.00 -4.82
C PHE A 53 -3.75 7.53 -5.01
N TYR A 54 -4.84 7.07 -4.37
CA TYR A 54 -5.43 5.75 -4.61
C TYR A 54 -5.76 5.47 -6.08
N PHE A 55 -6.13 6.49 -6.85
CA PHE A 55 -6.55 6.31 -8.23
C PHE A 55 -5.40 6.33 -9.25
N ARG A 56 -4.14 6.34 -8.80
CA ARG A 56 -2.97 6.65 -9.65
C ARG A 56 -2.03 5.45 -9.89
N SER A 57 -2.50 4.22 -9.70
CA SER A 57 -1.65 3.03 -9.84
C SER A 57 -2.45 1.80 -10.32
N ASP A 58 -1.74 0.75 -10.72
CA ASP A 58 -2.25 -0.40 -11.47
C ASP A 58 -3.19 -1.31 -10.68
N HIS A 59 -3.27 -1.16 -9.35
CA HIS A 59 -4.22 -1.89 -8.52
C HIS A 59 -5.68 -1.47 -8.77
N LEU A 60 -5.92 -0.24 -9.25
CA LEU A 60 -7.25 0.34 -9.34
C LEU A 60 -8.23 -0.46 -10.22
N PRO A 61 -7.87 -0.93 -11.44
CA PRO A 61 -8.77 -1.76 -12.23
C PRO A 61 -9.20 -3.06 -11.54
N TYR A 62 -8.31 -3.67 -10.74
CA TYR A 62 -8.62 -4.86 -9.95
C TYR A 62 -9.62 -4.53 -8.84
N ALA A 63 -9.40 -3.44 -8.10
CA ALA A 63 -10.34 -2.97 -7.09
C ALA A 63 -11.73 -2.70 -7.67
N LYS A 64 -11.80 -2.05 -8.84
CA LYS A 64 -13.05 -1.77 -9.57
C LYS A 64 -13.75 -3.05 -10.07
N ALA A 65 -12.99 -4.09 -10.38
CA ALA A 65 -13.52 -5.39 -10.79
C ALA A 65 -13.96 -6.27 -9.60
N GLY A 66 -13.91 -5.77 -8.37
CA GLY A 66 -14.24 -6.56 -7.18
C GLY A 66 -13.17 -7.62 -6.88
N ILE A 67 -11.89 -7.29 -7.10
CA ILE A 67 -10.76 -8.09 -6.66
C ILE A 67 -10.11 -7.35 -5.47
N PRO A 68 -9.90 -8.01 -4.31
CA PRO A 68 -9.21 -7.43 -3.16
C PRO A 68 -7.86 -6.84 -3.59
N ALA A 69 -7.62 -5.57 -3.26
CA ALA A 69 -6.44 -4.86 -3.72
C ALA A 69 -5.97 -3.84 -2.68
N ILE A 70 -4.66 -3.85 -2.43
CA ILE A 70 -3.95 -2.89 -1.58
C ILE A 70 -2.71 -2.40 -2.33
N PHE A 71 -2.29 -1.17 -2.04
CA PHE A 71 -1.15 -0.53 -2.70
C PHE A 71 -0.12 -0.06 -1.67
N PHE A 72 1.05 -0.70 -1.69
CA PHE A 72 2.21 -0.33 -0.87
C PHE A 72 3.01 0.78 -1.53
N THR A 73 3.31 1.85 -0.80
CA THR A 73 4.12 2.94 -1.33
C THR A 73 4.97 3.63 -0.25
N SER A 74 6.15 4.12 -0.67
CA SER A 74 6.95 5.06 0.13
C SER A 74 6.55 6.53 -0.10
N VAL A 75 5.39 6.75 -0.72
CA VAL A 75 4.83 8.06 -1.12
C VAL A 75 5.71 8.82 -2.12
N LEU A 76 5.28 10.02 -2.51
CA LEU A 76 6.03 10.88 -3.43
C LEU A 76 7.27 11.48 -2.77
N HIS A 77 8.23 11.86 -3.61
CA HIS A 77 9.41 12.65 -3.24
C HIS A 77 9.65 13.72 -4.30
N ASP A 78 10.48 14.71 -3.99
CA ASP A 78 10.82 15.87 -4.81
C ASP A 78 11.37 15.52 -6.22
N GLN A 79 12.13 14.42 -6.33
CA GLN A 79 12.71 13.96 -7.59
C GLN A 79 11.76 13.06 -8.41
N TYR A 80 10.53 12.84 -7.97
CA TYR A 80 9.58 11.99 -8.70
C TYR A 80 9.25 12.62 -10.05
N HIS A 81 9.25 11.80 -11.11
CA HIS A 81 9.09 12.26 -12.50
C HIS A 81 10.13 13.29 -12.96
N THR A 82 11.32 13.28 -12.37
CA THR A 82 12.45 14.07 -12.85
C THR A 82 13.61 13.18 -13.30
N PRO A 83 14.54 13.68 -14.12
CA PRO A 83 15.76 12.95 -14.49
C PRO A 83 16.67 12.62 -13.29
N GLN A 84 16.36 13.13 -12.09
CA GLN A 84 17.13 12.84 -10.88
C GLN A 84 16.55 11.65 -10.09
N ASP A 85 15.50 10.98 -10.59
CA ASP A 85 15.02 9.71 -10.05
C ASP A 85 15.93 8.54 -10.45
N GLU A 86 17.18 8.63 -9.99
CA GLU A 86 18.30 7.76 -10.34
C GLU A 86 18.55 6.71 -9.24
N SER A 87 19.21 5.62 -9.62
CA SER A 87 19.42 4.46 -8.74
C SER A 87 20.28 4.76 -7.51
N GLU A 88 21.20 5.70 -7.63
CA GLU A 88 22.15 6.17 -6.62
C GLU A 88 21.44 6.78 -5.41
N ASN A 89 20.21 7.26 -5.61
CA ASN A 89 19.40 7.91 -4.60
C ASN A 89 18.46 6.92 -3.87
N ILE A 90 18.50 5.62 -4.20
CA ILE A 90 17.71 4.60 -3.52
C ILE A 90 18.21 4.40 -2.09
N ASN A 91 17.29 4.47 -1.14
CA ASN A 91 17.57 4.06 0.22
C ASN A 91 17.37 2.55 0.39
N TYR A 92 18.46 1.79 0.33
CA TYR A 92 18.42 0.32 0.41
C TYR A 92 17.87 -0.22 1.74
N LYS A 93 18.07 0.49 2.86
CA LYS A 93 17.47 0.09 4.15
C LYS A 93 15.95 0.16 4.09
N LYS A 94 15.43 1.24 3.51
CA LYS A 94 13.99 1.41 3.29
C LYS A 94 13.44 0.40 2.29
N LEU A 95 14.15 0.17 1.18
CA LEU A 95 13.77 -0.81 0.17
C LEU A 95 13.65 -2.22 0.77
N TYR A 96 14.64 -2.63 1.56
CA TYR A 96 14.61 -3.92 2.27
C TYR A 96 13.36 -4.03 3.15
N LYS A 97 13.08 -3.01 3.98
CA LYS A 97 11.89 -3.02 4.83
C LYS A 97 10.59 -3.10 4.01
N MET A 98 10.43 -2.29 2.96
CA MET A 98 9.24 -2.37 2.09
C MET A 98 9.08 -3.76 1.48
N THR A 99 10.18 -4.35 1.01
CA THR A 99 10.20 -5.69 0.41
C THR A 99 9.82 -6.76 1.44
N GLU A 100 10.34 -6.68 2.67
CA GLU A 100 10.00 -7.62 3.74
C GLU A 100 8.51 -7.53 4.11
N TRP A 101 7.95 -6.33 4.21
CA TRP A 101 6.53 -6.13 4.51
C TRP A 101 5.63 -6.71 3.40
N MET A 102 5.95 -6.41 2.13
CA MET A 102 5.21 -6.95 0.98
C MET A 102 5.31 -8.48 0.93
N TYR A 103 6.51 -9.04 1.09
CA TYR A 103 6.76 -10.48 1.10
C TYR A 103 5.94 -11.19 2.18
N ARG A 104 5.97 -10.70 3.42
CA ARG A 104 5.23 -11.30 4.53
C ARG A 104 3.72 -11.20 4.33
N THR A 105 3.24 -10.10 3.75
CA THR A 105 1.82 -9.97 3.39
C THR A 105 1.43 -11.00 2.35
N SER A 106 2.20 -11.12 1.26
CA SER A 106 1.97 -12.11 0.21
C SER A 106 2.05 -13.54 0.74
N TRP A 107 2.97 -13.82 1.68
CA TRP A 107 3.08 -15.12 2.34
C TRP A 107 1.81 -15.48 3.11
N LYS A 108 1.25 -14.54 3.88
CA LYS A 108 -0.02 -14.75 4.60
C LYS A 108 -1.15 -15.03 3.59
N VAL A 109 -1.31 -14.19 2.57
CA VAL A 109 -2.34 -14.37 1.52
C VAL A 109 -2.21 -15.73 0.83
N ALA A 110 -1.00 -16.16 0.50
CA ALA A 110 -0.76 -17.42 -0.22
C ALA A 110 -0.99 -18.68 0.63
N ASN A 111 -0.97 -18.56 1.96
CA ASN A 111 -1.16 -19.68 2.89
C ASN A 111 -2.56 -19.73 3.52
N GLU A 112 -3.44 -18.79 3.18
CA GLU A 112 -4.85 -18.88 3.58
C GLU A 112 -5.59 -19.95 2.79
N THR A 113 -6.53 -20.62 3.46
CA THR A 113 -7.35 -21.65 2.82
C THR A 113 -8.35 -21.04 1.84
N GLU A 114 -8.82 -19.84 2.13
CA GLU A 114 -9.78 -19.10 1.33
C GLU A 114 -9.17 -17.78 0.86
N ARG A 115 -9.56 -17.34 -0.35
CA ARG A 115 -9.14 -16.03 -0.85
C ARG A 115 -9.74 -14.91 0.03
N PRO A 116 -9.04 -13.76 0.20
CA PRO A 116 -9.60 -12.62 0.88
C PRO A 116 -10.93 -12.17 0.27
N LYS A 117 -11.91 -11.86 1.11
CA LYS A 117 -13.24 -11.45 0.67
C LYS A 117 -13.29 -9.96 0.39
N VAL A 118 -14.08 -9.61 -0.63
CA VAL A 118 -14.45 -8.22 -0.90
C VAL A 118 -15.57 -7.80 0.04
N ILE A 119 -15.50 -6.57 0.55
CA ILE A 119 -16.55 -5.95 1.36
C ILE A 119 -17.82 -5.82 0.51
N SER A 120 -18.96 -6.28 1.05
CA SER A 120 -20.25 -6.20 0.37
C SER A 120 -20.62 -4.75 0.04
N ASN A 121 -21.13 -4.52 -1.19
CA ASN A 121 -21.49 -3.19 -1.68
C ASN A 121 -20.33 -2.19 -1.68
N PHE A 122 -19.09 -2.67 -1.81
CA PHE A 122 -17.92 -1.80 -1.99
C PHE A 122 -18.08 -0.93 -3.24
N THR A 123 -17.90 0.38 -3.04
CA THR A 123 -17.90 1.39 -4.09
C THR A 123 -16.82 2.41 -3.81
N LEU A 124 -16.06 2.79 -4.83
CA LEU A 124 -15.17 3.95 -4.77
C LEU A 124 -15.97 5.24 -4.96
N GLU A 125 -15.48 6.32 -4.37
CA GLU A 125 -16.10 7.65 -4.45
C GLU A 125 -15.89 8.33 -5.82
N ARG A 126 -15.19 7.68 -6.76
CA ARG A 126 -14.90 8.13 -8.13
C ARG A 126 -14.93 7.02 -9.18
#